data_AF-A0A1L9TR84-F1
#
_entry.id   AF-A0A1L9TR84-F1
#
_cell.length_a   1.000
_cell.length_b   1.000
_cell.length_c   1.000
_cell.angle_alpha   90.00
_cell.angle_beta   90.00
_cell.angle_gamma   90.00
#
_symmetry.space_group_name_H-M   'P 1'
#
loop_
_entity.id
_entity.type
_entity.pdbx_description
1 polymer ?
#
loop_
_entity_poly.entity_id
_entity_poly.type
_entity_poly.pdbx_seq_one_letter_code
_entity_poly.pdbx_strand_id
1 'polypeptide(L)'
;MPIRPLDDWISGISARTSSLPLSALKGAVVGIDATHYISQHLNHPSTREPLLVALGGFPFALRSNIEKELQIFKDLGVACIFVFNGLDFGKKNQRPQHPIVLLHSSPTSATAQIP
;
A
#
# COMPACT_ATOMS: atom_id res chain seq x y z
N MET A 1 1.58 -0.32 -4.54
CA MET A 1 2.70 -0.88 -3.74
C MET A 1 3.88 0.06 -3.87
N PRO A 2 4.53 0.48 -2.77
CA PRO A 2 5.73 1.31 -2.87
C PRO A 2 6.91 0.47 -3.36
N ILE A 3 7.67 1.01 -4.32
CA ILE A 3 8.93 0.43 -4.79
C ILE A 3 10.01 0.89 -3.82
N ARG A 4 10.43 0.05 -2.88
CA ARG A 4 11.59 0.34 -2.01
C ARG A 4 12.87 0.04 -2.80
N PRO A 5 13.93 0.89 -2.83
CA PRO A 5 14.20 2.16 -2.12
C PRO A 5 14.05 3.40 -3.04
N LEU A 6 13.02 3.42 -3.89
CA LEU A 6 12.87 4.43 -4.93
C LEU A 6 12.84 5.87 -4.37
N ASP A 7 12.15 6.08 -3.25
CA ASP A 7 12.00 7.40 -2.64
C ASP A 7 13.35 7.96 -2.16
N ASP A 8 14.21 7.12 -1.58
CA ASP A 8 15.57 7.52 -1.15
C ASP A 8 16.43 7.89 -2.36
N TRP A 9 16.31 7.11 -3.45
CA TRP A 9 17.02 7.38 -4.69
C TRP A 9 16.56 8.70 -5.35
N ILE A 10 15.25 8.94 -5.42
CA ILE A 10 14.68 10.18 -5.96
C ILE A 10 15.11 11.38 -5.10
N SER A 11 15.10 11.24 -3.78
CA SER A 11 15.49 12.30 -2.84
C SER A 11 16.95 12.72 -3.00
N GLY A 12 17.84 11.77 -3.36
CA GLY A 12 19.24 12.06 -3.70
C GLY A 12 19.42 12.89 -4.97
N ILE A 13 18.40 12.99 -5.83
CA ILE A 13 18.43 13.72 -7.11
C ILE A 13 17.51 14.95 -7.01
N SER A 14 17.96 15.98 -6.27
CA SER A 14 17.17 17.20 -5.95
C SER A 14 16.52 17.92 -7.14
N ALA A 15 17.03 17.75 -8.37
CA ALA A 15 16.47 18.41 -9.56
C ALA A 15 15.15 17.80 -10.07
N ARG A 16 14.68 16.67 -9.52
CA ARG A 16 13.53 15.92 -10.06
C ARG A 16 12.25 16.00 -9.22
N THR A 17 12.33 16.58 -8.03
CA THR A 17 11.18 16.66 -7.11
C THR A 17 10.91 18.12 -6.75
N SER A 18 9.74 18.60 -7.13
CA SER A 18 9.24 19.91 -6.74
C SER A 18 7.82 19.80 -6.25
N SER A 19 7.53 20.41 -5.11
CA SER A 19 6.15 20.61 -4.66
C SER A 19 5.56 21.79 -5.40
N LEU A 20 4.40 21.59 -6.03
CA LEU A 20 3.62 22.64 -6.67
C LEU A 20 2.24 22.72 -6.03
N PRO A 21 1.61 23.90 -6.04
CA PRO A 21 0.22 24.00 -5.61
C PRO A 21 -0.68 23.16 -6.53
N LEU A 22 -1.79 22.64 -5.98
CA LEU A 22 -2.74 21.82 -6.75
C LEU A 22 -3.32 22.56 -7.97
N SER A 23 -3.37 23.89 -7.92
CA SER A 23 -3.77 24.74 -9.06
C SER A 23 -2.88 24.60 -10.29
N ALA A 24 -1.66 24.07 -10.15
CA ALA A 24 -0.81 23.72 -11.29
C ALA A 24 -1.42 22.64 -12.20
N LEU A 25 -2.40 21.87 -11.69
CA LEU A 25 -3.15 20.88 -12.46
C LEU A 25 -4.43 21.43 -13.10
N LYS A 26 -4.71 22.74 -13.02
CA LYS A 26 -5.98 23.32 -13.52
C LYS A 26 -6.28 22.88 -14.96
N GLY A 27 -7.47 22.31 -15.18
CA GLY A 27 -7.91 21.81 -16.49
C GLY A 27 -7.30 20.49 -16.93
N ALA A 28 -6.46 19.85 -16.11
CA ALA A 28 -5.85 18.56 -16.43
C ALA A 28 -6.83 17.38 -16.23
N VAL A 29 -6.50 16.25 -16.86
CA VAL A 29 -7.12 14.96 -16.59
C VAL A 29 -6.10 14.08 -15.87
N VAL A 30 -6.47 13.53 -14.71
CA VAL A 30 -5.58 12.71 -13.88
C VAL A 30 -6.15 11.30 -13.69
N GLY A 31 -5.31 10.30 -13.88
CA GLY A 31 -5.60 8.92 -13.50
C GLY A 31 -5.24 8.68 -12.04
N ILE A 32 -6.17 8.17 -11.25
CA ILE A 32 -6.00 7.88 -9.82
C ILE A 32 -6.17 6.38 -9.60
N ASP A 33 -5.19 5.73 -8.98
CA ASP A 33 -5.34 4.35 -8.49
C ASP A 33 -6.37 4.35 -7.35
N ALA A 34 -7.55 3.80 -7.63
CA ALA A 34 -8.68 3.82 -6.71
C ALA A 34 -8.43 2.97 -5.46
N THR A 35 -7.75 1.82 -5.61
CA THR A 35 -7.42 0.95 -4.47
C THR A 35 -6.45 1.66 -3.53
N HIS A 36 -5.43 2.30 -4.09
CA HIS A 36 -4.48 3.07 -3.29
C HIS A 36 -5.15 4.28 -2.62
N TYR A 37 -5.96 5.03 -3.38
CA TYR A 37 -6.69 6.21 -2.90
C TYR A 37 -7.60 5.92 -1.70
N ILE A 38 -8.41 4.87 -1.79
CA ILE A 38 -9.32 4.46 -0.70
C ILE A 38 -8.52 3.95 0.50
N SER A 39 -7.48 3.14 0.27
CA SER A 39 -6.62 2.63 1.35
C SER A 39 -5.95 3.77 2.14
N GLN A 40 -5.51 4.82 1.44
CA GLN A 40 -4.95 6.01 2.08
C GLN A 40 -6.00 6.68 2.97
N HIS A 41 -7.21 6.91 2.48
CA HIS A 41 -8.27 7.52 3.30
C HIS A 41 -8.67 6.68 4.52
N LEU A 42 -8.61 5.34 4.42
CA LEU A 42 -8.94 4.43 5.53
C LEU A 42 -7.84 4.34 6.59
N ASN A 43 -6.57 4.44 6.17
CA ASN A 43 -5.44 4.10 7.03
C ASN A 43 -4.59 5.31 7.45
N HIS A 44 -4.70 6.45 6.75
CA HIS A 44 -3.88 7.62 7.07
C HIS A 44 -4.30 8.21 8.42
N PRO A 45 -3.34 8.51 9.33
CA PRO A 45 -3.65 9.01 10.68
C PRO A 45 -4.54 10.26 10.76
N SER A 46 -4.57 11.09 9.70
CA SER A 46 -5.35 12.33 9.63
C SER A 46 -6.79 12.14 9.17
N THR A 47 -7.08 11.02 8.49
CA THR A 47 -8.40 10.72 7.93
C THR A 47 -9.05 9.50 8.59
N ARG A 48 -8.27 8.70 9.32
CA ARG A 48 -8.74 7.52 10.03
C ARG A 48 -9.63 7.92 11.22
N GLU A 49 -10.79 7.30 11.29
CA GLU A 49 -11.71 7.50 12.41
C GLU A 49 -11.25 6.75 13.68
N PRO A 50 -11.24 7.44 14.84
CA PRO A 50 -11.01 6.79 16.13
C PRO A 50 -12.10 5.77 16.43
N LEU A 51 -11.74 4.68 17.13
CA LEU A 51 -12.69 3.68 17.64
C LEU A 51 -13.53 2.95 16.58
N LEU A 52 -13.18 3.05 15.29
CA LEU A 52 -13.89 2.38 14.20
C LEU A 52 -14.06 0.85 14.45
N VAL A 53 -13.05 0.22 15.06
CA VAL A 53 -13.06 -1.20 15.41
C VAL A 53 -14.13 -1.54 16.46
N ALA A 54 -14.43 -0.61 17.36
CA ALA A 54 -15.43 -0.79 18.41
C ALA A 54 -16.85 -0.47 17.93
N LEU A 55 -16.99 0.50 17.03
CA LEU A 55 -18.28 0.85 16.41
C LEU A 55 -18.73 -0.18 15.37
N GLY A 56 -17.79 -0.77 14.64
CA GLY A 56 -18.09 -1.60 13.47
C GLY A 56 -18.70 -0.78 12.32
N GLY A 57 -18.77 -1.38 11.14
CA GLY A 57 -19.41 -0.76 9.97
C GLY A 57 -18.48 0.12 9.12
N PHE A 58 -19.10 0.89 8.23
CA PHE A 58 -18.41 1.75 7.26
C PHE A 58 -18.00 3.07 7.91
N PRO A 59 -16.78 3.59 7.66
CA PRO A 59 -16.35 4.86 8.23
C PRO A 59 -17.26 6.02 7.82
N PHE A 60 -17.75 6.75 8.81
CA PHE A 60 -18.78 7.76 8.64
C PHE A 60 -18.28 9.00 7.88
N ALA A 61 -17.07 9.45 8.21
CA ALA A 61 -16.42 10.62 7.65
C ALA A 61 -15.74 10.35 6.30
N LEU A 62 -15.55 9.07 5.92
CA LEU A 62 -14.88 8.71 4.66
C LEU A 62 -15.56 9.39 3.47
N ARG A 63 -16.90 9.31 3.41
CA ARG A 63 -17.68 9.92 2.33
C ARG A 63 -17.49 11.43 2.29
N SER A 64 -17.68 12.13 3.41
CA SER A 64 -17.56 13.59 3.46
C SER A 64 -16.14 14.07 3.15
N ASN A 65 -15.12 13.32 3.56
CA ASN A 65 -13.73 13.64 3.29
C ASN A 65 -13.42 13.55 1.79
N ILE A 66 -13.85 12.45 1.14
CA ILE A 66 -13.70 12.27 -0.30
C ILE A 66 -14.49 13.34 -1.06
N GLU A 67 -15.75 13.61 -0.67
CA GLU A 67 -16.57 14.64 -1.33
C GLU A 67 -15.92 16.04 -1.26
N LYS A 68 -15.37 16.41 -0.09
CA LYS A 68 -14.66 17.68 0.08
C LYS A 68 -13.42 17.76 -0.80
N GLU A 69 -12.66 16.68 -0.92
CA GLU A 69 -11.47 16.64 -1.77
C GLU A 69 -11.83 16.71 -3.26
N LEU A 70 -12.83 15.94 -3.69
CA LEU A 70 -13.34 15.95 -5.07
C LEU A 70 -13.90 17.33 -5.46
N GLN A 71 -14.49 18.06 -4.51
CA GLN A 71 -14.94 19.42 -4.76
C GLN A 71 -13.77 20.35 -5.11
N ILE A 72 -12.61 20.21 -4.46
CA ILE A 72 -11.42 20.99 -4.78
C ILE A 72 -10.92 20.69 -6.20
N PHE A 73 -10.87 19.41 -6.59
CA PHE A 73 -10.52 19.03 -7.97
C PHE A 73 -11.49 19.62 -8.98
N LYS A 74 -12.81 19.55 -8.70
CA LYS A 74 -13.86 20.10 -9.54
C LYS A 74 -13.74 21.62 -9.70
N ASP A 75 -13.49 22.34 -8.62
CA ASP A 75 -13.32 23.81 -8.63
C ASP A 75 -12.11 24.24 -9.46
N LEU A 76 -11.07 23.41 -9.51
CA LEU A 76 -9.90 23.58 -10.36
C LEU A 76 -10.10 23.06 -11.80
N GLY A 77 -11.28 22.52 -12.13
CA GLY A 77 -11.55 21.92 -13.43
C GLY A 77 -10.68 20.69 -13.72
N VAL A 78 -10.22 19.99 -12.69
CA VAL A 78 -9.43 18.76 -12.82
C VAL A 78 -10.39 17.58 -12.98
N ALA A 79 -10.27 16.84 -14.08
CA ALA A 79 -11.04 15.63 -14.29
C ALA A 79 -10.31 14.41 -13.69
N CYS A 80 -10.93 13.74 -12.73
CA CYS A 80 -10.37 12.56 -12.07
C CYS A 80 -10.93 11.27 -12.69
N ILE A 81 -10.04 10.38 -13.14
CA ILE A 81 -10.39 9.03 -13.61
C ILE A 81 -9.91 8.02 -12.57
N PHE A 82 -10.85 7.42 -11.84
CA PHE A 82 -10.55 6.39 -10.86
C PHE A 82 -10.39 5.03 -11.52
N VAL A 83 -9.20 4.44 -11.39
CA VAL A 83 -8.86 3.14 -11.96
C VAL A 83 -8.86 2.10 -10.85
N PHE A 84 -9.80 1.16 -10.92
CA PHE A 84 -9.86 0.02 -10.02
C PHE A 84 -9.00 -1.13 -10.57
N ASN A 85 -8.34 -1.84 -9.66
CA ASN A 85 -7.59 -3.03 -10.04
C ASN A 85 -8.54 -4.09 -10.60
N GLY A 86 -8.09 -4.75 -11.67
CA GLY A 86 -8.78 -5.90 -12.25
C GLY A 86 -8.61 -7.15 -11.39
N LEU A 87 -9.04 -8.28 -11.94
CA LEU A 87 -8.87 -9.59 -11.31
C LEU A 87 -7.43 -10.09 -11.48
N ASP A 88 -6.87 -10.66 -10.40
CA ASP A 88 -5.57 -11.31 -10.42
C ASP A 88 -5.68 -12.71 -11.04
N PHE A 89 -5.33 -12.86 -12.32
CA PHE A 89 -5.28 -14.16 -12.98
C PHE A 89 -3.84 -14.73 -12.98
N GLY A 90 -3.68 -16.02 -12.68
CA GLY A 90 -2.44 -16.76 -12.94
C GLY A 90 -1.27 -16.55 -11.98
N LYS A 91 -1.43 -15.79 -10.89
CA LYS A 91 -0.43 -15.71 -9.82
C LYS A 91 -0.40 -17.05 -9.08
N LYS A 92 0.59 -17.90 -9.40
CA LYS A 92 0.86 -19.12 -8.63
C LYS A 92 1.10 -18.71 -7.18
N ASN A 93 0.24 -19.16 -6.26
CA ASN A 93 0.45 -18.98 -4.82
C ASN A 93 1.91 -19.33 -4.50
N GLN A 94 2.71 -18.32 -4.14
CA GLN A 94 4.06 -18.56 -3.67
C GLN A 94 3.89 -19.42 -2.42
N ARG A 95 4.39 -20.66 -2.50
CA ARG A 95 4.37 -21.57 -1.35
C ARG A 95 5.05 -20.85 -0.19
N PRO A 96 4.47 -20.82 1.02
CA PRO A 96 5.16 -20.25 2.16
C PRO A 96 6.51 -20.97 2.29
N GLN A 97 7.59 -20.21 2.18
CA GLN A 97 8.95 -20.71 2.37
C GLN A 97 9.10 -21.01 3.87
N HIS A 98 8.74 -22.23 4.27
CA HIS A 98 9.13 -22.71 5.60
C HIS A 98 10.67 -22.74 5.64
N PRO A 99 11.31 -22.16 6.66
CA PRO A 99 12.75 -22.34 6.84
C PRO A 99 13.00 -23.84 7.05
N ILE A 100 13.79 -24.43 6.15
CA ILE A 100 14.31 -25.79 6.32
C ILE A 100 15.22 -25.74 7.55
N VAL A 101 14.72 -26.19 8.70
CA VAL A 101 15.57 -26.49 9.85
C VAL A 101 16.33 -27.77 9.49
N LEU A 102 17.58 -27.62 9.08
CA LEU A 102 18.52 -28.72 8.94
C LEU A 102 18.76 -29.32 10.34
N LEU A 103 18.02 -30.37 10.67
CA LEU A 103 18.36 -31.25 11.79
C LEU A 103 19.64 -31.98 11.42
N HIS A 104 20.79 -31.43 11.83
CA HIS A 104 22.03 -32.19 11.89
C HIS A 104 21.88 -33.28 12.95
N SER A 105 21.63 -34.50 12.53
CA SER A 105 21.76 -35.68 13.38
C SER A 105 23.24 -35.97 13.60
N SER A 106 23.74 -35.68 14.81
CA SER A 106 25.06 -36.14 15.27
C SER A 106 25.08 -37.67 15.37
N PRO A 107 26.11 -38.37 14.88
CA PRO A 107 26.24 -39.81 15.08
C PRO A 107 26.89 -40.07 16.45
N THR A 108 26.12 -40.63 17.38
CA THR A 108 26.66 -41.16 18.64
C THR A 108 27.25 -42.55 18.37
N SER A 109 28.58 -42.64 18.33
CA SER A 109 29.31 -43.91 18.35
C SER A 109 29.09 -44.61 19.69
N ALA A 110 28.46 -45.78 19.67
CA ALA A 110 28.46 -46.72 20.79
C ALA A 110 29.11 -48.02 20.32
N THR A 111 30.34 -48.22 20.79
CA THR A 111 31.18 -49.39 20.63
C THR A 111 30.45 -50.65 21.11
N ALA A 112 30.36 -51.64 20.23
CA ALA A 112 29.94 -53.00 20.57
C ALA A 112 31.06 -53.70 21.35
N GLN A 113 30.72 -54.27 22.51
CA GLN A 113 31.53 -55.22 23.24
C GLN A 113 30.74 -56.55 23.29
N ILE A 114 31.37 -57.61 22.76
CA ILE A 114 30.98 -59.03 22.78
C ILE A 114 32.27 -59.78 23.18
N PRO A 115 32.24 -60.95 23.85
CA PRO A 115 31.10 -61.78 24.25
C PRO A 115 30.83 -61.85 25.76
#